data_AF-X0CR80-F1
#
_entry.id   AF-X0CR80-F1
#
_cell.length_a   1.000
_cell.length_b   1.000
_cell.length_c   1.000
_cell.angle_alpha   90.00
_cell.angle_beta   90.00
_cell.angle_gamma   90.00
#
_symmetry.space_group_name_H-M   'P 1'
#
loop_
_entity.id
_entity.type
_entity.pdbx_description
1 polymer ?
#
loop_
_entity_poly.entity_id
_entity_poly.type
_entity_poly.pdbx_seq_one_letter_code
_entity_poly.pdbx_strand_id
1 'polypeptide(L)'
;MVGLVNNCMAEMAVQHPVSGAFIRMAGHWVDEAFGFMVGWNFFLYEALRVPFEVPASNVVLKFWRDDIPVAAVVAACIVLCGVINAPKFLLKCTSLGLPVYCLGIVMPFPFPAFLAVSNDSVVVLTWLTNVITAAEIIDHIVISITYIFFYRAYKAQGIDRPTPPYCGWF
;
A
#
# COMPACT_ATOMS: atom_id res chain seq x y z
N MET A 1 -1.28 12.68 -11.88
CA MET A 1 -0.29 11.58 -11.84
C MET A 1 -0.96 10.25 -11.51
N VAL A 2 -1.65 10.13 -10.37
CA VAL A 2 -2.35 8.91 -9.94
C VAL A 2 -3.27 8.29 -11.01
N GLY A 3 -4.05 9.12 -11.71
CA GLY A 3 -4.95 8.64 -12.78
C GLY A 3 -4.23 7.94 -13.94
N LEU A 4 -3.00 8.34 -14.28
CA LEU A 4 -2.21 7.70 -15.35
C LEU A 4 -1.72 6.32 -14.91
N VAL A 5 -1.17 6.24 -13.69
CA VAL A 5 -0.67 4.97 -13.12
C VAL A 5 -1.81 3.96 -12.95
N ASN A 6 -2.99 4.42 -12.53
CA ASN A 6 -4.18 3.57 -12.45
C ASN A 6 -4.61 3.04 -13.82
N ASN A 7 -4.56 3.88 -14.87
CA ASN A 7 -4.87 3.42 -16.23
C ASN A 7 -3.85 2.39 -16.74
N CYS A 8 -2.55 2.59 -16.48
CA CYS A 8 -1.52 1.60 -16.81
C CYS A 8 -1.76 0.25 -16.13
N MET A 9 -2.10 0.26 -14.84
CA MET A 9 -2.44 -0.97 -14.10
C MET A 9 -3.71 -1.62 -14.62
N ALA A 10 -4.74 -0.82 -14.94
CA ALA A 10 -5.99 -1.33 -15.48
C ALA A 10 -5.79 -2.00 -16.85
N GLU A 11 -4.98 -1.41 -17.73
CA GLU A 11 -4.62 -1.99 -19.02
C GLU A 11 -3.88 -3.34 -18.85
N MET A 12 -2.85 -3.37 -18.00
CA MET A 12 -2.12 -4.61 -17.68
C MET A 12 -3.03 -5.69 -17.08
N ALA A 13 -3.95 -5.32 -16.20
CA ALA A 13 -4.88 -6.25 -15.53
C ALA A 13 -5.93 -6.83 -16.48
N VAL A 14 -6.43 -6.04 -17.44
CA VAL A 14 -7.43 -6.50 -18.42
C VAL A 14 -6.82 -7.45 -19.44
N GLN A 15 -5.57 -7.23 -19.85
CA GLN A 15 -4.89 -8.07 -20.84
C GLN A 15 -4.33 -9.35 -20.24
N HIS A 16 -3.78 -9.28 -19.03
CA HIS A 16 -3.29 -10.45 -18.31
C HIS A 16 -3.73 -10.35 -16.85
N PRO A 17 -4.84 -11.01 -16.46
CA PRO A 17 -5.30 -11.01 -15.08
C PRO A 17 -4.38 -11.88 -14.23
N VAL A 18 -3.29 -11.29 -13.73
CA VAL A 18 -2.42 -11.93 -12.74
C VAL A 18 -3.06 -11.75 -11.37
N SER A 19 -3.22 -12.84 -10.61
CA SER A 19 -3.73 -12.77 -9.24
C SER A 19 -2.69 -12.08 -8.34
N GLY A 20 -2.83 -10.76 -8.18
CA GLY A 20 -1.97 -9.94 -7.32
C GLY A 20 -2.01 -8.45 -7.69
N ALA A 21 -1.53 -7.61 -6.75
CA ALA A 21 -1.30 -6.18 -6.99
C ALA A 21 -0.08 -5.96 -7.93
N PHE A 22 0.26 -4.69 -8.18
CA PHE A 22 1.38 -4.28 -9.03
C PHE A 22 2.72 -5.00 -8.72
N ILE A 23 2.94 -5.41 -7.47
CA ILE A 23 4.11 -6.21 -7.03
C ILE A 23 4.24 -7.52 -7.83
N ARG A 24 3.13 -8.21 -8.08
CA ARG A 24 3.12 -9.48 -8.83
C ARG A 24 3.35 -9.24 -10.33
N MET A 25 2.80 -8.15 -10.86
CA MET A 25 3.05 -7.75 -12.25
C MET A 25 4.51 -7.37 -12.48
N ALA A 26 5.13 -6.68 -11.52
CA ALA A 26 6.56 -6.36 -11.53
C ALA A 26 7.42 -7.64 -11.59
N GLY A 27 7.09 -8.64 -10.78
CA GLY A 27 7.75 -9.96 -10.81
C GLY A 27 7.56 -10.72 -12.13
N HIS A 28 6.41 -10.58 -12.77
CA HIS A 28 6.08 -11.29 -14.02
C HIS A 28 6.71 -10.65 -15.27
N TRP A 29 6.71 -9.32 -15.36
CA TRP A 29 7.13 -8.59 -16.57
C TRP A 29 8.58 -8.11 -16.55
N VAL A 30 9.16 -7.89 -15.37
CA VAL A 30 10.53 -7.38 -15.23
C VAL A 30 11.47 -8.50 -14.78
N ASP A 31 11.36 -8.92 -13.53
CA ASP A 31 12.17 -9.98 -12.91
C ASP A 31 11.64 -10.30 -11.50
N GLU A 32 11.85 -11.53 -11.01
CA GLU A 32 11.43 -11.94 -9.67
C GLU A 32 12.14 -11.13 -8.56
N ALA A 33 13.42 -10.79 -8.72
CA ALA A 33 14.15 -9.95 -7.77
C ALA A 33 13.61 -8.52 -7.73
N PHE A 34 13.15 -7.99 -8.87
CA PHE A 34 12.48 -6.70 -8.93
C PHE A 34 11.14 -6.74 -8.19
N GLY A 35 10.34 -7.80 -8.39
CA GLY A 35 9.12 -8.03 -7.62
C GLY A 35 9.37 -8.11 -6.10
N PHE A 36 10.46 -8.75 -5.67
CA PHE A 36 10.84 -8.83 -4.26
C PHE A 36 11.20 -7.46 -3.67
N MET A 37 12.02 -6.68 -4.38
CA MET A 37 12.39 -5.31 -3.98
C MET A 37 11.16 -4.42 -3.80
N VAL A 38 10.25 -4.46 -4.77
CA VAL A 38 9.00 -3.70 -4.75
C VAL A 38 8.11 -4.13 -3.58
N GLY A 39 8.02 -5.45 -3.32
CA GLY A 39 7.31 -5.97 -2.17
C GLY A 39 7.82 -5.41 -0.84
N TRP A 40 9.14 -5.30 -0.68
CA TRP A 40 9.76 -4.70 0.51
C TRP A 40 9.53 -3.19 0.61
N ASN A 41 9.60 -2.47 -0.51
CA ASN A 41 9.33 -1.03 -0.53
C ASN A 41 7.88 -0.74 -0.11
N PHE A 42 6.92 -1.43 -0.72
CA PHE A 42 5.50 -1.29 -0.42
C PHE A 42 5.16 -1.71 1.02
N PHE A 43 5.78 -2.78 1.53
CA PHE A 43 5.60 -3.20 2.92
C PHE A 43 6.04 -2.13 3.93
N LEU A 44 7.22 -1.54 3.73
CA LEU A 44 7.74 -0.48 4.60
C LEU A 44 6.90 0.79 4.49
N TYR A 45 6.42 1.12 3.30
CA TYR A 45 5.51 2.23 3.07
C TYR A 45 4.22 2.09 3.86
N GLU A 46 3.52 0.95 3.74
CA GLU A 46 2.28 0.72 4.48
C GLU A 46 2.53 0.66 6.00
N ALA A 47 3.63 0.05 6.44
CA ALA A 47 3.98 -0.02 7.86
C ALA A 47 4.23 1.38 8.46
N LEU A 48 4.88 2.29 7.72
CA LEU A 48 5.13 3.66 8.15
C LEU A 48 3.89 4.57 8.02
N ARG A 49 2.99 4.28 7.09
CA ARG A 49 1.74 5.04 6.91
C ARG A 49 0.77 4.83 8.08
N VAL A 50 0.70 3.65 8.67
CA VAL A 50 -0.25 3.39 9.78
C VAL A 50 -0.08 4.39 10.95
N PRO A 51 1.15 4.71 11.42
CA PRO A 51 1.35 5.78 12.40
C PRO A 51 0.83 7.17 12.02
N PHE A 52 0.75 7.50 10.73
CA PHE A 52 0.29 8.80 10.25
C PHE A 52 -1.25 8.97 10.35
N GLU A 53 -2.01 7.88 10.31
CA GLU A 53 -3.48 7.92 10.46
C GLU A 53 -3.91 8.40 11.86
N VAL A 54 -3.04 8.28 12.85
CA VAL A 54 -3.30 8.68 14.25
C VAL A 54 -3.35 10.21 14.41
N PRO A 55 -2.33 10.99 13.99
CA PRO A 55 -2.42 12.45 13.92
C PRO A 55 -3.59 12.98 13.08
N ALA A 56 -3.92 12.33 11.95
CA ALA A 56 -5.07 12.73 11.14
C ALA A 56 -6.38 12.59 11.93
N SER A 57 -6.54 11.47 12.64
CA SER A 57 -7.67 11.25 13.56
C SER A 57 -7.72 12.26 14.71
N ASN A 58 -6.56 12.66 15.25
CA ASN A 58 -6.47 13.71 16.29
C ASN A 58 -7.08 15.04 15.82
N VAL A 59 -6.77 15.48 14.60
CA VAL A 59 -7.24 16.76 14.04
C VAL A 59 -8.76 16.72 13.87
N VAL A 60 -9.30 15.62 13.35
CA VAL A 60 -10.75 15.46 13.13
C VAL A 60 -11.51 15.38 14.46
N LEU A 61 -11.00 14.65 15.45
CA LEU A 61 -11.68 14.51 16.74
C LEU A 61 -11.70 15.83 17.51
N LYS A 62 -10.59 16.57 17.54
CA LYS A 62 -10.54 17.92 18.15
C LYS A 62 -11.41 18.94 17.43
N PHE A 63 -11.74 18.75 16.16
CA PHE A 63 -12.70 19.61 15.48
C PHE A 63 -14.11 19.52 16.09
N TRP A 64 -14.51 18.35 16.62
CA TRP A 64 -15.86 18.11 17.15
C TRP A 64 -15.94 18.03 18.67
N ARG A 65 -14.91 17.52 19.36
CA ARG A 65 -14.89 17.38 20.83
C ARG A 65 -13.47 17.27 21.38
N ASP A 66 -13.11 18.18 22.29
CA ASP A 66 -11.77 18.22 22.91
C ASP A 66 -11.60 17.28 24.12
N ASP A 67 -12.70 16.72 24.63
CA ASP A 67 -12.72 15.99 25.92
C ASP A 67 -12.29 14.51 25.83
N ILE A 68 -12.07 13.96 24.62
CA ILE A 68 -11.81 12.53 24.44
C ILE A 68 -10.31 12.30 24.17
N PRO A 69 -9.59 11.50 24.99
CA PRO A 69 -8.20 11.18 24.73
C PRO A 69 -8.09 10.35 23.46
N VAL A 70 -7.36 10.85 22.46
CA VAL A 70 -7.32 10.21 21.14
C VAL A 70 -6.65 8.85 21.16
N ALA A 71 -5.73 8.62 22.10
CA ALA A 71 -5.18 7.30 22.36
C ALA A 71 -6.27 6.25 22.64
N ALA A 72 -7.37 6.63 23.31
CA ALA A 72 -8.50 5.74 23.55
C ALA A 72 -9.30 5.45 22.26
N VAL A 73 -9.43 6.42 21.35
CA VAL A 73 -10.13 6.22 20.06
C VAL A 73 -9.31 5.34 19.12
N VAL A 74 -8.00 5.57 19.03
CA VAL A 74 -7.09 4.72 18.23
C VAL A 74 -7.02 3.31 18.80
N ALA A 75 -6.88 3.16 20.12
CA ALA A 75 -6.94 1.85 20.76
C ALA A 75 -8.29 1.17 20.53
N ALA A 76 -9.40 1.90 20.62
CA ALA A 76 -10.72 1.38 20.28
C ALA A 76 -10.79 0.92 18.82
N CYS A 77 -10.31 1.71 17.85
CA CYS A 77 -10.27 1.31 16.44
C CYS A 77 -9.38 0.09 16.18
N ILE A 78 -8.21 -0.02 16.82
CA ILE A 78 -7.33 -1.20 16.72
C ILE A 78 -8.02 -2.43 17.31
N VAL A 79 -8.66 -2.28 18.47
CA VAL A 79 -9.42 -3.36 19.12
C VAL A 79 -10.64 -3.74 18.28
N LEU A 80 -11.37 -2.79 17.72
CA LEU A 80 -12.52 -3.03 16.84
C LEU A 80 -12.08 -3.71 15.55
N CYS A 81 -10.98 -3.28 14.93
CA CYS A 81 -10.39 -3.96 13.78
C CYS A 81 -9.89 -5.36 14.16
N GLY A 82 -9.29 -5.54 15.33
CA GLY A 82 -8.85 -6.84 15.84
C GLY A 82 -10.02 -7.79 16.12
N VAL A 83 -11.12 -7.27 16.66
CA VAL A 83 -12.35 -8.01 16.98
C VAL A 83 -13.16 -8.32 15.71
N ILE A 84 -13.26 -7.38 14.78
CA ILE A 84 -13.88 -7.60 13.46
C ILE A 84 -13.04 -8.60 12.64
N ASN A 85 -11.71 -8.59 12.80
CA ASN A 85 -10.79 -9.52 12.12
C ASN A 85 -10.45 -10.80 12.90
N ALA A 86 -11.04 -11.09 14.07
CA ALA A 86 -10.83 -12.35 14.77
C ALA A 86 -12.09 -12.87 15.49
N PRO A 87 -12.52 -14.11 15.18
CA PRO A 87 -11.75 -15.25 15.67
C PRO A 87 -11.35 -16.21 14.54
N LYS A 88 -10.06 -16.22 14.20
CA LYS A 88 -9.43 -17.36 13.53
C LYS A 88 -8.20 -17.76 14.32
N PHE A 89 -8.39 -18.68 15.25
CA PHE A 89 -7.34 -19.55 15.81
C PHE A 89 -6.61 -20.42 14.73
N LEU A 90 -6.75 -20.10 13.43
CA LEU A 90 -6.23 -20.87 12.30
C LEU A 90 -4.95 -20.25 11.74
N LEU A 91 -3.84 -20.73 12.29
CA LEU A 91 -2.54 -20.88 11.65
C LEU A 91 -2.64 -21.65 10.31
N LYS A 92 -3.14 -21.03 9.23
CA LYS A 92 -3.02 -21.61 7.88
C LYS A 92 -3.08 -20.51 6.82
N CYS A 93 -2.08 -20.47 5.94
CA CYS A 93 -2.18 -19.74 4.67
C CYS A 93 -3.46 -20.20 3.96
N THR A 94 -4.44 -19.31 3.83
CA THR A 94 -5.63 -19.59 3.02
C THR A 94 -5.18 -19.82 1.57
N SER A 95 -5.83 -20.74 0.85
CA SER A 95 -5.55 -21.08 -0.55
C SER A 95 -5.66 -19.92 -1.56
N LEU A 96 -5.94 -18.71 -1.06
CA LEU A 96 -6.06 -17.44 -1.77
C LEU A 96 -4.93 -16.45 -1.44
N GLY A 97 -3.87 -16.87 -0.75
CA GLY A 97 -2.57 -16.16 -0.76
C GLY A 97 -2.38 -15.01 0.23
N LEU A 98 -3.17 -14.90 1.31
CA LEU A 98 -2.93 -13.87 2.34
C LEU A 98 -2.03 -14.39 3.49
N PRO A 99 -0.84 -13.77 3.73
CA PRO A 99 0.11 -14.21 4.76
C PRO A 99 -0.17 -13.60 6.15
N VAL A 100 -0.63 -14.44 7.08
CA VAL A 100 -0.90 -14.07 8.50
C VAL A 100 0.36 -13.61 9.24
N TYR A 101 1.53 -14.14 8.90
CA TYR A 101 2.80 -13.75 9.53
C TYR A 101 3.21 -12.31 9.22
N CYS A 102 2.91 -11.81 8.01
CA CYS A 102 3.17 -10.42 7.65
C CYS A 102 2.32 -9.47 8.53
N LEU A 103 1.07 -9.83 8.83
CA LEU A 103 0.21 -9.06 9.71
C LEU A 103 0.78 -8.97 11.14
N GLY A 104 1.31 -10.08 11.66
CA GLY A 104 1.97 -10.13 12.97
C GLY A 104 3.25 -9.31 13.05
N ILE A 105 4.01 -9.21 11.95
CA ILE A 105 5.19 -8.35 11.85
C ILE A 105 4.80 -6.87 11.72
N VAL A 106 3.64 -6.54 11.12
CA VAL A 106 3.15 -5.15 11.00
C VAL A 106 2.59 -4.63 12.32
N MET A 107 1.99 -5.49 13.16
CA MET A 107 1.35 -5.11 14.43
C MET A 107 2.20 -4.29 15.43
N PRO A 108 3.54 -4.41 15.50
CA PRO A 108 4.38 -3.54 16.34
C PRO A 108 4.68 -2.17 15.72
N PHE A 109 4.64 -2.01 14.40
CA PHE A 109 4.95 -0.74 13.71
C PHE A 109 3.97 0.43 13.99
N PRO A 110 2.69 0.21 14.38
CA PRO A 110 1.82 1.27 14.88
C PRO A 110 2.19 1.79 16.28
N PHE A 111 2.93 1.05 17.12
CA PHE A 111 3.21 1.49 18.49
C PHE A 111 3.99 2.83 18.59
N PRO A 112 4.96 3.12 17.70
CA PRO A 112 5.58 4.45 17.61
C PRO A 112 4.59 5.60 17.38
N ALA A 113 3.38 5.36 16.86
CA ALA A 113 2.36 6.39 16.64
C ALA A 113 1.89 7.04 17.96
N PHE A 114 1.96 6.32 19.08
CA PHE A 114 1.60 6.86 20.39
C PHE A 114 2.58 7.92 20.90
N LEU A 115 3.82 7.98 20.38
CA LEU A 115 4.78 9.04 20.71
C LEU A 115 4.40 10.38 20.07
N ALA A 116 3.63 10.36 18.97
CA ALA A 116 3.19 11.56 18.25
C ALA A 116 2.06 12.34 18.93
N VAL A 117 1.56 11.84 20.08
CA VAL A 117 0.49 12.50 20.86
C VAL A 117 1.02 13.69 21.69
N SER A 118 2.34 13.83 21.85
CA SER A 118 2.93 14.99 22.54
C SER A 118 3.15 16.18 21.59
N ASN A 119 2.81 17.38 22.05
CA ASN A 119 2.70 18.63 21.26
C ASN A 119 4.01 19.12 20.59
N ASP A 120 5.16 18.47 20.79
CA ASP A 120 6.45 18.81 20.18
C ASP A 120 6.84 17.88 19.00
N SER A 121 5.98 16.94 18.61
CA SER A 121 6.32 15.82 17.71
C SER A 121 6.22 16.12 16.20
N VAL A 122 5.86 17.33 15.80
CA VAL A 122 5.59 17.69 14.38
C VAL A 122 6.82 17.52 13.48
N VAL A 123 8.02 17.72 14.03
CA VAL A 123 9.26 17.56 13.27
C VAL A 123 9.47 16.09 12.89
N VAL A 124 9.36 15.15 13.84
CA VAL A 124 9.51 13.70 13.60
C VAL A 124 8.47 13.19 12.61
N LEU A 125 7.23 13.68 12.71
CA LEU A 125 6.17 13.38 11.75
C LEU A 125 6.52 13.88 10.33
N THR A 126 7.16 15.03 10.22
CA THR A 126 7.63 15.56 8.93
C THR A 126 8.71 14.68 8.31
N TRP A 127 9.70 14.24 9.10
CA TRP A 127 10.73 13.28 8.62
C TRP A 127 10.08 12.00 8.09
N LEU A 128 9.12 11.45 8.83
CA LEU A 128 8.45 10.21 8.49
C LEU A 128 7.54 10.37 7.26
N THR A 129 6.84 11.50 7.14
CA THR A 129 6.01 11.86 5.98
C THR A 129 6.85 12.02 4.72
N ASN A 130 8.04 12.63 4.82
CA ASN A 130 8.97 12.75 3.70
C ASN A 130 9.43 11.38 3.20
N VAL A 131 9.68 10.43 4.11
CA VAL A 131 10.05 9.04 3.76
C VAL A 131 8.88 8.30 3.10
N ILE A 132 7.66 8.42 3.63
CA ILE A 132 6.43 7.86 3.03
C ILE A 132 6.24 8.39 1.61
N THR A 133 6.34 9.71 1.44
CA THR A 133 6.17 10.36 0.14
C THR A 133 7.24 9.92 -0.85
N ALA A 134 8.49 9.77 -0.41
CA ALA A 134 9.57 9.25 -1.24
C ALA A 134 9.32 7.79 -1.66
N ALA A 135 8.87 6.92 -0.76
CA ALA A 135 8.52 5.54 -1.08
C ALA A 135 7.35 5.46 -2.07
N GLU A 136 6.32 6.29 -1.91
CA GLU A 136 5.20 6.37 -2.86
C GLU A 136 5.66 6.73 -4.27
N ILE A 137 6.58 7.68 -4.41
CA ILE A 137 7.15 8.05 -5.72
C ILE A 137 7.89 6.85 -6.34
N ILE A 138 8.63 6.08 -5.53
CA ILE A 138 9.33 4.87 -5.99
C ILE A 138 8.31 3.85 -6.53
N ASP A 139 7.21 3.61 -5.82
CA ASP A 139 6.15 2.69 -6.29
C ASP A 139 5.54 3.15 -7.63
N HIS A 140 5.30 4.46 -7.81
CA HIS A 140 4.81 5.01 -9.08
C HIS A 140 5.83 4.83 -10.23
N ILE A 141 7.12 4.99 -9.94
CA ILE A 141 8.20 4.74 -10.92
C ILE A 141 8.24 3.26 -11.30
N VAL A 142 8.13 2.37 -10.32
CA VAL A 142 8.11 0.91 -10.51
C VAL A 142 6.96 0.49 -11.42
N ILE A 143 5.75 1.03 -11.20
CA ILE A 143 4.59 0.72 -12.03
C ILE A 143 4.82 1.19 -13.47
N SER A 144 5.41 2.38 -13.64
CA SER A 144 5.74 2.93 -14.95
C SER A 144 6.79 2.07 -15.68
N ILE A 145 7.83 1.61 -14.98
CA ILE A 145 8.83 0.69 -15.54
C ILE A 145 8.17 -0.61 -15.95
N THR A 146 7.38 -1.22 -15.07
CA THR A 146 6.67 -2.48 -15.34
C THR A 146 5.78 -2.36 -16.58
N TYR A 147 5.08 -1.24 -16.74
CA TYR A 147 4.27 -0.95 -17.93
C TYR A 147 5.11 -0.83 -19.21
N ILE A 148 6.32 -0.27 -19.17
CA ILE A 148 7.21 -0.22 -20.34
C ILE A 148 7.63 -1.63 -20.77
N PHE A 149 7.97 -2.51 -19.82
CA PHE A 149 8.30 -3.91 -20.12
C PHE A 149 7.11 -4.65 -20.68
N PHE A 150 5.93 -4.45 -20.10
CA PHE A 150 4.67 -4.94 -20.63
C PHE A 150 4.45 -4.48 -22.08
N TYR A 151 4.56 -3.18 -22.36
CA TYR A 151 4.37 -2.62 -23.69
C TYR A 151 5.38 -3.17 -24.72
N ARG A 152 6.65 -3.37 -24.31
CA ARG A 152 7.66 -4.00 -25.17
C ARG A 152 7.32 -5.45 -25.49
N ALA A 153 6.84 -6.21 -24.51
CA ALA A 153 6.39 -7.58 -24.71
C ALA A 153 5.16 -7.64 -25.63
N TYR A 154 4.20 -6.74 -25.44
CA TYR A 154 3.00 -6.63 -26.25
C TYR A 154 3.31 -6.29 -27.72
N LYS A 155 4.25 -5.35 -27.94
CA LYS A 155 4.74 -5.01 -29.30
C LYS A 155 5.47 -6.18 -29.96
N ALA A 156 6.23 -6.97 -29.20
CA ALA A 156 6.90 -8.17 -29.72
C ALA A 156 5.92 -9.26 -30.15
N GLN A 157 4.71 -9.29 -29.56
CA GLN A 157 3.62 -10.21 -29.96
C GLN A 157 2.84 -9.73 -31.19
N GLY A 158 3.17 -8.55 -31.74
CA GLY A 158 2.53 -8.01 -32.94
C GLY A 158 1.08 -7.56 -32.74
N ILE A 159 0.67 -7.31 -31.49
CA ILE A 159 -0.70 -6.91 -31.16
C ILE A 159 -0.79 -5.38 -31.16
N ASP A 160 -1.64 -4.83 -32.04
CA ASP A 160 -1.86 -3.39 -32.17
C ASP A 160 -2.66 -2.83 -30.98
N ARG A 161 -2.29 -1.63 -30.50
CA ARG A 161 -2.84 -0.97 -29.29
C ARG A 161 -4.38 -0.86 -29.17
N PRO A 162 -5.20 -0.76 -30.23
CA PRO A 162 -6.66 -0.66 -30.10
C PRO A 162 -7.39 -2.02 -30.05
N THR A 163 -6.68 -3.16 -30.09
CA THR A 163 -7.31 -4.48 -29.98
C THR A 163 -7.83 -4.88 -28.58
N PRO A 164 -7.28 -4.44 -27.43
CA PRO A 164 -7.74 -4.90 -26.13
C PRO A 164 -9.06 -4.21 -25.69
N PRO A 165 -9.88 -4.85 -24.83
CA PRO A 165 -11.18 -4.32 -24.38
C PRO A 165 -11.10 -3.00 -23.61
N TYR A 166 -9.95 -2.69 -23.01
CA TYR A 166 -9.67 -1.44 -22.33
C TYR A 166 -8.28 -0.95 -22.74
N CYS A 167 -8.23 0.27 -23.27
CA CYS A 167 -7.00 1.00 -23.56
C CYS A 167 -7.01 2.26 -22.68
N GLY A 168 -5.90 2.51 -22.00
CA GLY A 168 -5.70 3.80 -21.34
C GLY A 168 -5.84 4.93 -22.36
N TRP A 169 -6.44 6.05 -21.96
CA TRP A 169 -6.63 7.20 -22.85
C TRP A 169 -5.32 7.91 -23.24
N PHE A 170 -4.18 7.53 -22.65
CA PHE A 170 -2.86 8.15 -22.81
C PHE A 170 -1.77 7.08 -22.97
#